data_AF-A0A7X7NC97-F1
#
_entry.id   AF-A0A7X7NC97-F1
#
_cell.length_a   1.000
_cell.length_b   1.000
_cell.length_c   1.000
_cell.angle_alpha   90.00
_cell.angle_beta   90.00
_cell.angle_gamma   90.00
#
_symmetry.space_group_name_H-M   'P 1'
#
loop_
_entity.id
_entity.type
_entity.pdbx_description
1 polymer ?
#
loop_
_entity_poly.entity_id
_entity_poly.type
_entity_poly.pdbx_seq_one_letter_code
_entity_poly.pdbx_strand_id
1 'polypeptide(L)'
;MRRFLSIVSRMSFTALHSRTLYVSVAGDDGGDGSSSRPLASLVRACDVARGLRKFGEVSSKERIIIELGHGTYRLSSHLELGTMDSFAEYKGVGSVVSGGIELRGFKELDVQPVKVPLDRVAAKSIQELVA
;
A
#
# COMPACT_ATOMS: atom_id res chain seq x y z
N MET A 1 46.12 41.29 34.91
CA MET A 1 45.08 40.26 35.12
C MET A 1 44.08 40.33 33.97
N ARG A 2 44.13 39.40 33.01
CA ARG A 2 43.21 39.36 31.86
C ARG A 2 42.24 38.20 32.04
N ARG A 3 40.97 38.50 32.34
CA ARG A 3 39.90 37.50 32.43
C ARG A 3 39.41 37.19 31.02
N PHE A 4 39.75 36.01 30.51
CA PHE A 4 39.13 35.44 29.31
C PHE A 4 37.77 34.87 29.72
N LEU A 5 36.69 35.44 29.20
CA LEU A 5 35.33 34.95 29.39
C LEU A 5 35.01 34.00 28.22
N SER A 6 35.11 32.69 28.45
CA SER A 6 34.76 31.67 27.46
C SER A 6 33.24 31.53 27.37
N ILE A 7 32.65 31.99 26.27
CA ILE A 7 31.25 31.71 25.91
C ILE A 7 31.20 30.29 25.36
N VAL A 8 30.77 29.34 26.17
CA VAL A 8 30.46 27.97 25.72
C VAL A 8 29.01 27.96 25.23
N SER A 9 28.84 28.11 23.92
CA SER A 9 27.53 27.96 23.27
C SER A 9 27.13 26.49 23.25
N ARG A 10 26.11 26.12 24.02
CA ARG A 10 25.52 24.78 24.01
C ARG A 10 24.65 24.62 22.76
N MET A 11 25.26 24.06 21.71
CA MET A 11 24.55 23.61 20.53
C MET A 11 23.66 22.41 20.93
N SER A 12 22.36 22.65 21.08
CA SER A 12 21.40 21.61 21.43
C SER A 12 21.05 20.83 20.17
N PHE A 13 21.40 19.54 20.15
CA PHE A 13 21.05 18.63 19.06
C PHE A 13 19.62 18.14 19.29
N THR A 14 18.64 18.68 18.57
CA THR A 14 17.28 18.13 18.58
C THR A 14 17.30 16.83 17.79
N ALA A 15 17.15 15.70 18.48
CA ALA A 15 16.90 14.42 17.85
C ALA A 15 15.65 14.55 16.96
N LEU A 16 15.73 14.11 15.70
CA LEU A 16 14.54 13.91 14.88
C LEU A 16 13.73 12.80 15.54
N HIS A 17 12.72 13.18 16.33
CA HIS A 17 11.70 12.25 16.77
C HIS A 17 10.93 11.77 15.54
N SER A 18 10.82 10.46 15.41
CA SER A 18 9.98 9.83 14.40
C SER A 18 9.22 8.70 15.07
N ARG A 19 7.92 8.65 14.78
CA ARG A 19 7.04 7.59 15.27
C ARG A 19 6.97 6.49 14.24
N THR A 20 7.21 5.24 14.63
CA THR A 20 7.11 4.09 13.72
C THR A 20 5.82 3.32 13.99
N LEU A 21 5.07 3.03 12.94
CA LEU A 21 3.92 2.13 12.91
C LEU A 21 4.28 0.89 12.10
N TYR A 22 4.07 -0.28 12.68
CA TYR A 22 4.35 -1.57 12.05
C TYR A 22 3.08 -2.14 11.44
N VAL A 23 3.19 -2.61 10.20
CA VAL A 23 2.12 -3.26 9.45
C VAL A 23 2.60 -4.65 9.04
N SER A 24 1.75 -5.67 9.22
CA SER A 24 2.07 -7.06 8.91
C SER A 24 0.85 -7.75 8.31
N VAL A 25 1.05 -8.59 7.29
CA VAL A 25 -0.03 -9.41 6.72
C VAL A 25 -0.69 -10.36 7.73
N ALA A 26 0.00 -10.67 8.83
CA ALA A 26 -0.51 -11.46 9.96
C ALA A 26 -0.91 -10.60 11.17
N GLY A 27 -0.92 -9.26 11.01
CA GLY A 27 -1.30 -8.32 12.06
C GLY A 27 -2.81 -8.27 12.31
N ASP A 28 -3.22 -7.30 13.13
CA ASP A 28 -4.61 -7.05 13.50
C ASP A 28 -4.90 -5.54 13.47
N ASP A 29 -5.96 -5.11 12.77
CA ASP A 29 -6.35 -3.69 12.69
C ASP A 29 -6.97 -3.15 14.00
N GLY A 30 -7.25 -4.03 14.96
CA GLY A 30 -7.48 -3.69 16.38
C GLY A 30 -6.21 -3.47 17.19
N GLY A 31 -5.03 -3.68 16.60
CA GLY A 31 -3.72 -3.41 17.19
C GLY A 31 -3.41 -1.92 17.37
N ASP A 32 -2.30 -1.64 18.05
CA ASP A 32 -1.82 -0.27 18.30
C ASP A 32 -0.73 0.19 17.31
N GLY A 33 -0.32 -0.70 16.39
CA GLY A 33 0.74 -0.43 15.42
C GLY A 33 2.15 -0.47 16.01
N SER A 34 2.32 -0.99 17.23
CA SER A 34 3.64 -1.38 17.75
C SER A 34 4.16 -2.63 17.05
N SER A 35 5.45 -2.91 17.17
CA SER A 35 6.05 -4.14 16.64
C SER A 35 5.45 -5.40 17.28
N SER A 36 4.96 -5.31 18.52
CA SER A 36 4.32 -6.42 19.23
C SER A 36 2.86 -6.65 18.84
N ARG A 37 2.17 -5.60 18.37
CA ARG A 37 0.77 -5.63 17.95
C ARG A 37 0.61 -4.84 16.65
N PRO A 38 1.21 -5.33 15.55
CA PRO A 38 1.22 -4.62 14.27
C PRO A 38 -0.18 -4.58 13.68
N LEU A 39 -0.43 -3.56 12.87
CA LEU A 39 -1.67 -3.41 12.11
C LEU A 39 -1.71 -4.40 10.95
N ALA A 40 -2.90 -4.81 10.52
CA ALA A 40 -3.07 -5.75 9.41
C ALA A 40 -3.01 -5.03 8.05
N SER A 41 -3.54 -3.80 7.98
CA SER A 41 -3.75 -3.09 6.72
C SER A 41 -3.04 -1.73 6.67
N LEU A 42 -2.66 -1.35 5.44
CA LEU A 42 -2.08 -0.04 5.15
C LEU A 42 -3.09 1.09 5.38
N VAL A 43 -4.36 0.87 5.06
CA VAL A 43 -5.44 1.84 5.30
C VAL A 43 -5.54 2.16 6.79
N ARG A 44 -5.55 1.12 7.64
CA ARG A 44 -5.58 1.31 9.09
C ARG A 44 -4.35 2.05 9.59
N ALA A 45 -3.17 1.77 9.05
CA ALA A 45 -1.95 2.48 9.41
C ALA A 45 -2.03 3.98 9.10
N CYS A 46 -2.59 4.35 7.94
CA CYS A 46 -2.86 5.75 7.60
C CYS A 46 -3.85 6.37 8.58
N ASP A 47 -4.94 5.69 8.93
CA ASP A 47 -5.93 6.21 9.87
C ASP A 47 -5.37 6.42 11.27
N VAL A 48 -4.52 5.50 11.74
CA VAL A 48 -3.80 5.65 13.01
C VAL A 48 -2.84 6.84 12.93
N ALA A 49 -2.04 6.96 11.87
CA ALA A 49 -1.13 8.09 11.67
C ALA A 49 -1.87 9.44 11.67
N ARG A 50 -3.03 9.52 10.99
CA ARG A 50 -3.91 10.69 11.00
C ARG A 50 -4.46 10.96 12.39
N GLY A 51 -4.88 9.92 13.11
CA GLY A 51 -5.33 10.02 14.50
C GLY A 51 -4.27 10.67 15.38
N LEU A 52 -3.03 10.16 15.34
CA LEU A 52 -1.90 10.69 16.09
C LEU A 52 -1.68 12.20 15.84
N ARG A 53 -1.79 12.63 14.57
CA ARG A 53 -1.70 14.06 14.24
C ARG A 53 -2.91 14.85 14.73
N LYS A 54 -4.12 14.32 14.54
CA LYS A 54 -5.38 14.98 14.91
C LYS A 54 -5.47 15.25 16.41
N PHE A 55 -5.01 14.30 17.22
CA PHE A 55 -5.03 14.39 18.67
C PHE A 55 -3.76 15.04 19.26
N GLY A 56 -2.84 15.49 18.41
CA GLY A 56 -1.64 16.21 18.83
C GLY A 56 -0.58 15.32 19.49
N GLU A 57 -0.69 14.00 19.38
CA GLU A 57 0.32 13.05 19.85
C GLU A 57 1.61 13.15 19.03
N VAL A 58 1.48 13.53 17.76
CA VAL A 58 2.59 13.77 16.84
C VAL A 58 2.41 15.12 16.17
N SER A 59 3.46 15.94 16.15
CA SER A 59 3.42 17.27 15.49
C SER A 59 3.18 17.13 13.99
N SER A 60 2.52 18.13 13.36
CA SER A 60 2.23 18.12 11.92
C SER A 60 3.46 18.07 11.00
N LYS A 61 4.64 18.42 11.52
CA LYS A 61 5.94 18.38 10.80
C LYS A 61 6.80 17.19 11.18
N GLU A 62 6.36 16.42 12.17
CA GLU A 62 7.10 15.24 12.63
C GLU A 62 6.85 14.07 11.68
N ARG A 63 7.91 13.28 11.45
CA ARG A 63 7.87 12.15 10.52
C ARG A 63 7.19 10.96 11.19
N ILE A 64 6.26 10.34 10.49
CA ILE A 64 5.70 9.02 10.85
C ILE A 64 6.22 8.01 9.86
N ILE A 65 6.87 6.94 10.32
CA ILE A 65 7.35 5.85 9.49
C ILE A 65 6.30 4.73 9.56
N ILE A 66 5.79 4.32 8.40
CA ILE A 66 4.91 3.16 8.27
C ILE A 66 5.75 2.04 7.67
N GLU A 67 6.07 1.05 8.48
CA GLU A 67 6.94 -0.07 8.12
C GLU A 67 6.11 -1.32 7.84
N LEU A 68 6.08 -1.72 6.57
CA LEU A 68 5.39 -2.91 6.09
C LEU A 68 6.35 -4.10 6.16
N GLY A 69 5.95 -5.14 6.89
CA GLY A 69 6.59 -6.44 6.83
C GLY A 69 6.43 -7.09 5.45
N HIS A 70 7.22 -8.13 5.19
CA HIS A 70 7.14 -8.91 3.95
C HIS A 70 5.74 -9.48 3.70
N GLY A 71 5.27 -9.43 2.45
CA GLY A 71 4.01 -10.03 2.04
C GLY A 71 3.16 -9.14 1.11
N THR A 72 1.98 -9.64 0.76
CA THR A 72 1.05 -8.94 -0.13
C THR A 72 -0.10 -8.33 0.66
N TYR A 73 -0.17 -6.99 0.67
CA TYR A 73 -1.24 -6.20 1.26
C TYR A 73 -2.28 -5.89 0.18
N ARG A 74 -3.43 -6.56 0.24
CA ARG A 74 -4.53 -6.31 -0.71
C ARG A 74 -5.33 -5.09 -0.30
N LEU A 75 -5.54 -4.18 -1.24
CA LEU A 75 -6.42 -3.05 -1.09
C LEU A 75 -7.82 -3.43 -1.61
N SER A 76 -8.84 -3.30 -0.77
CA SER A 76 -10.24 -3.49 -1.16
C SER A 76 -10.81 -2.31 -1.95
N SER A 77 -10.16 -1.15 -1.87
CA SER A 77 -10.49 0.10 -2.55
C SER A 77 -9.21 0.90 -2.78
N HIS A 78 -9.28 2.05 -3.45
CA HIS A 78 -8.12 2.93 -3.56
C HIS A 78 -7.66 3.44 -2.19
N LEU A 79 -6.34 3.67 -2.05
CA LEU A 79 -5.74 4.31 -0.88
C LEU A 79 -5.73 5.83 -1.11
N GLU A 80 -6.51 6.57 -0.35
CA GLU A 80 -6.49 8.04 -0.39
C GLU A 80 -5.41 8.58 0.54
N LEU A 81 -4.57 9.49 0.03
CA LEU A 81 -3.57 10.22 0.79
C LEU A 81 -3.92 11.71 0.76
N GLY A 82 -4.10 12.32 1.93
CA GLY A 82 -4.45 13.72 2.11
C GLY A 82 -3.39 14.50 2.85
N THR A 83 -3.69 15.76 3.18
CA THR A 83 -2.74 16.68 3.84
C THR A 83 -2.22 16.13 5.17
N MET A 84 -3.03 15.36 5.91
CA MET A 84 -2.63 14.75 7.18
C MET A 84 -1.60 13.62 7.03
N ASP A 85 -1.44 13.07 5.83
CA ASP A 85 -0.44 12.06 5.53
C ASP A 85 0.91 12.68 5.13
N SER A 86 1.00 14.02 5.09
CA SER A 86 2.26 14.73 4.90
C SER A 86 3.29 14.26 5.92
N PHE A 87 4.56 14.16 5.49
CA PHE A 87 5.66 13.64 6.32
C PHE A 87 5.49 12.19 6.79
N ALA A 88 4.53 11.42 6.25
CA ALA A 88 4.55 9.98 6.37
C ALA A 88 5.58 9.37 5.39
N GLU A 89 6.39 8.44 5.87
CA GLU A 89 7.33 7.66 5.07
C GLU A 89 6.91 6.20 5.09
N TYR A 90 6.71 5.61 3.92
CA TYR A 90 6.32 4.21 3.78
C TYR A 90 7.54 3.37 3.41
N LYS A 91 7.84 2.35 4.20
CA LYS A 91 8.96 1.42 3.99
C LYS A 91 8.43 0.00 3.91
N GLY A 92 8.95 -0.81 3.00
CA GLY A 92 8.49 -2.19 2.89
C GLY A 92 9.33 -3.04 1.96
N VAL A 93 10.50 -3.46 2.43
CA VAL A 93 11.37 -4.36 1.66
C VAL A 93 10.69 -5.73 1.54
N GLY A 94 10.46 -6.19 0.30
CA GLY A 94 9.75 -7.44 0.04
C GLY A 94 8.24 -7.37 0.31
N SER A 95 7.66 -6.17 0.40
CA SER A 95 6.23 -5.97 0.47
C SER A 95 5.63 -5.64 -0.90
N VAL A 96 4.41 -6.10 -1.15
CA VAL A 96 3.62 -5.78 -2.35
C VAL A 96 2.29 -5.19 -1.91
N VAL A 97 1.97 -3.99 -2.39
CA VAL A 97 0.62 -3.41 -2.25
C VAL A 97 -0.14 -3.69 -3.53
N SER A 98 -1.28 -4.39 -3.44
CA SER A 98 -2.02 -4.88 -4.61
C SER A 98 -3.48 -4.51 -4.54
N GLY A 99 -4.01 -3.84 -5.58
CA GLY A 99 -5.46 -3.68 -5.77
C GLY A 99 -6.11 -4.86 -6.50
N GLY A 100 -5.36 -5.91 -6.79
CA GLY A 100 -5.84 -7.07 -7.55
C GLY A 100 -6.48 -8.13 -6.65
N ILE A 101 -7.39 -8.90 -7.26
CA ILE A 101 -7.87 -10.16 -6.70
C ILE A 101 -7.10 -11.32 -7.32
N GLU A 102 -6.83 -12.35 -6.52
CA GLU A 102 -6.26 -13.58 -7.04
C GLU A 102 -7.36 -14.49 -7.53
N LEU A 103 -7.30 -14.86 -8.81
CA LEU A 103 -8.22 -15.81 -9.41
C LEU A 103 -7.65 -17.22 -9.21
N ARG A 104 -8.46 -18.11 -8.64
CA ARG A 104 -8.13 -19.52 -8.40
C ARG A 104 -9.21 -20.43 -8.96
N GLY A 105 -8.90 -21.70 -9.11
CA GLY A 105 -9.88 -22.71 -9.52
C GLY A 105 -10.20 -22.70 -11.02
N PHE A 106 -9.26 -22.26 -11.85
CA PHE A 106 -9.35 -22.45 -13.30
C PHE A 106 -9.54 -23.94 -13.61
N LYS A 107 -10.55 -24.23 -14.43
CA LYS A 107 -10.81 -25.57 -14.95
C LYS A 107 -10.54 -25.55 -16.44
N GLU A 108 -9.82 -26.57 -16.90
CA GLU A 108 -9.68 -26.80 -18.32
C GLU A 108 -11.07 -27.11 -18.90
N LEU A 109 -11.44 -26.38 -19.95
CA LEU A 109 -12.62 -26.67 -20.72
C LEU A 109 -12.19 -27.54 -21.89
N ASP A 110 -12.69 -28.78 -21.94
CA ASP A 110 -12.60 -29.62 -23.13
C ASP A 110 -13.59 -29.10 -24.17
N VAL A 111 -13.24 -27.97 -24.77
CA VAL A 111 -13.95 -27.45 -25.94
C VAL A 111 -13.47 -28.21 -27.15
N GLN A 112 -14.18 -29.29 -27.50
CA GLN A 112 -14.08 -29.81 -28.85
C GLN A 112 -14.45 -28.69 -29.82
N PRO A 113 -13.56 -28.30 -30.76
CA PRO A 113 -13.91 -27.30 -31.75
C PRO A 113 -15.12 -27.81 -32.52
N VAL A 114 -16.27 -27.15 -32.34
CA VAL A 114 -17.44 -27.39 -33.17
C VAL A 114 -17.04 -26.97 -34.58
N LYS A 115 -16.65 -27.95 -35.39
CA LYS A 115 -16.58 -27.78 -36.84
C LYS A 115 -18.02 -27.67 -37.31
N VAL A 116 -18.54 -26.46 -37.36
CA VAL A 116 -19.78 -26.19 -38.08
C VAL A 116 -19.42 -26.35 -39.56
N PRO A 117 -19.88 -27.40 -40.26
CA PRO A 117 -19.80 -27.37 -41.71
C PRO A 117 -20.56 -26.13 -42.16
N LEU A 118 -19.89 -25.24 -42.90
CA LEU A 118 -20.57 -24.19 -43.65
C LEU A 118 -21.70 -24.88 -44.39
N ASP A 119 -22.93 -24.59 -44.02
CA ASP A 119 -24.07 -25.12 -44.72
C ASP A 119 -23.94 -24.72 -46.19
N ARG A 120 -24.53 -25.53 -47.07
CA ARG A 120 -24.49 -25.27 -48.52
C ARG A 120 -25.18 -23.94 -48.90
N VAL A 121 -25.74 -23.21 -47.93
CA VAL A 121 -26.34 -21.88 -48.10
C VAL A 121 -25.24 -20.82 -48.17
N ALA A 122 -24.20 -20.87 -47.32
CA ALA A 122 -23.09 -19.90 -47.37
C ALA A 122 -22.19 -20.04 -48.61
N ALA A 123 -22.04 -21.24 -49.17
CA ALA A 123 -21.24 -21.46 -50.38
C ALA A 123 -21.87 -20.83 -51.65
N LYS A 124 -23.20 -20.67 -51.67
CA LYS A 124 -23.91 -20.07 -52.80
C LYS A 124 -23.77 -18.54 -52.81
N SER A 125 -23.81 -17.90 -51.64
CA SER A 125 -23.66 -16.44 -51.51
C SER A 125 -22.27 -15.89 -51.83
N ILE A 126 -21.21 -16.71 -51.73
CA ILE A 126 -19.84 -16.27 -52.06
C ILE A 126 -19.60 -16.29 -53.59
N GLN A 127 -20.24 -17.22 -54.33
CA GLN A 127 -20.07 -17.29 -55.78
C GLN A 127 -20.84 -16.19 -56.53
N GLU A 128 -21.92 -15.66 -55.96
CA GLU A 128 -22.70 -14.56 -56.55
C GLU A 128 -22.08 -13.17 -56.31
N LEU A 129 -21.07 -13.05 -55.44
CA LEU A 129 -20.40 -11.78 -55.11
C LEU A 129 -19.11 -11.53 -55.91
N VAL A 130 -18.70 -12.49 -56.75
CA VAL A 130 -17.45 -12.46 -57.55
C VAL A 130 -17.73 -12.64 -59.06
N ALA A 131 -19.00 -12.57 -59.49
CA ALA A 131 -19.41 -12.53 -60.90
C ALA A 131 -19.99 -11.15 -61.23
#